data_AF-A0A0C1HHW4-F1
#
_entry.id   AF-A0A0C1HHW4-F1
#
_cell.length_a   1.000
_cell.length_b   1.000
_cell.length_c   1.000
_cell.angle_alpha   90.00
_cell.angle_beta   90.00
_cell.angle_gamma   90.00
#
_symmetry.space_group_name_H-M   'P 1'
#
loop_
_entity.id
_entity.type
_entity.pdbx_description
1 polymer ?
#
loop_
_entity_poly.entity_id
_entity_poly.type
_entity_poly.pdbx_seq_one_letter_code
_entity_poly.pdbx_strand_id
1 'polypeptide(L)'
;MVSIVVKKKHRDGSSSYYHQILAGSIVHPDCREVIPVCPEPISNEDGASKNDCESNAAKRFIQAFRKEHPHLNVIVTQDALSANGPHLKELQQAKLHYII
;
A
#
# COMPACT_ATOMS: atom_id res chain seq x y z
N MET A 1 -20.75 -8.46 -0.42
CA MET A 1 -20.84 -7.36 0.57
C MET A 1 -19.82 -6.31 0.18
N VAL A 2 -20.23 -5.13 -0.25
CA VAL A 2 -19.32 -4.05 -0.65
C VAL A 2 -18.93 -3.30 0.64
N SER A 3 -17.79 -3.65 1.22
CA SER A 3 -17.36 -3.10 2.51
C SER A 3 -16.83 -1.67 2.34
N ILE A 4 -17.65 -0.65 2.57
CA ILE A 4 -17.23 0.76 2.54
C ILE A 4 -16.07 0.96 3.52
N VAL A 5 -14.90 1.39 3.03
CA VAL A 5 -13.67 1.37 3.82
C VAL A 5 -13.26 2.74 4.36
N VAL A 6 -13.66 3.83 3.69
CA VAL A 6 -13.26 5.20 4.06
C VAL A 6 -14.42 6.17 3.97
N LYS A 7 -14.53 7.03 5.00
CA LYS A 7 -15.49 8.13 5.09
C LYS A 7 -14.76 9.46 5.09
N LYS A 8 -15.17 10.39 4.23
CA LYS A 8 -14.69 11.78 4.22
C LYS A 8 -15.84 12.72 4.56
N LYS A 9 -15.63 13.57 5.56
CA LYS A 9 -16.50 14.69 5.88
C LYS A 9 -16.05 15.92 5.10
N HIS A 10 -17.00 16.57 4.43
CA HIS A 10 -16.76 17.82 3.71
C HIS A 10 -17.06 19.02 4.60
N ARG A 11 -16.55 20.19 4.20
CA ARG A 11 -16.70 21.44 4.95
C ARG A 11 -18.15 21.95 4.97
N ASP A 12 -18.96 21.53 4.00
CA ASP A 12 -20.40 21.81 3.90
C ASP A 12 -21.28 20.89 4.76
N GLY A 13 -20.68 19.96 5.51
CA GLY A 13 -21.38 19.00 6.36
C GLY A 13 -21.78 17.70 5.65
N SER A 14 -21.60 17.58 4.33
CA SER A 14 -21.88 16.35 3.59
C SER A 14 -20.81 15.27 3.87
N SER A 15 -21.18 14.01 3.69
CA SER A 15 -20.26 12.86 3.81
C SER A 15 -20.19 12.10 2.50
N SER A 16 -18.97 11.83 2.03
CA SER A 16 -18.72 10.92 0.92
C SER A 16 -18.05 9.66 1.41
N TYR A 17 -18.37 8.55 0.75
CA TYR A 17 -17.84 7.22 1.03
C TYR A 17 -17.08 6.73 -0.19
N TYR A 18 -15.92 6.13 0.03
CA TYR A 18 -15.11 5.60 -1.06
C TYR A 18 -14.32 4.37 -0.63
N HIS A 19 -13.93 3.60 -1.63
CA HIS A 19 -12.96 2.53 -1.49
C HIS A 19 -11.62 3.04 -1.99
N GLN A 20 -10.64 3.10 -1.09
CA GLN A 20 -9.25 3.28 -1.47
C GLN A 20 -8.54 1.94 -1.32
N ILE A 21 -7.64 1.68 -2.25
CA ILE A 21 -6.91 0.42 -2.32
C ILE A 21 -5.47 0.76 -2.71
N LEU A 22 -4.52 0.17 -2.00
CA LEU A 22 -3.12 0.14 -2.37
C LEU A 22 -2.90 -1.04 -3.33
N ALA A 23 -2.42 -0.76 -4.54
CA ALA A 23 -2.16 -1.77 -5.54
C ALA A 23 -0.68 -1.78 -5.93
N GLY A 24 -0.15 -2.97 -6.20
CA GLY A 24 1.18 -3.15 -6.75
C GLY A 24 1.12 -3.94 -8.06
N SER A 25 2.20 -3.92 -8.82
CA SER A 25 2.37 -4.78 -9.99
C SER A 25 3.83 -5.14 -10.15
N ILE A 26 4.09 -6.36 -10.58
CA ILE A 26 5.43 -6.84 -10.92
C ILE A 26 5.66 -6.53 -12.39
N VAL A 27 6.78 -5.88 -12.66
CA VAL A 27 7.26 -5.52 -13.99
C VAL A 27 8.71 -5.93 -14.14
N HIS A 28 9.14 -6.20 -15.37
CA HIS A 28 10.53 -6.49 -15.70
C HIS A 28 10.92 -5.64 -16.92
N PRO A 29 12.09 -4.97 -16.93
CA PRO A 29 12.44 -4.04 -18.01
C PRO A 29 12.49 -4.67 -19.40
N ASP A 30 12.86 -5.95 -19.47
CA ASP A 30 12.95 -6.71 -20.73
C ASP A 30 11.64 -7.45 -21.11
N CYS A 31 10.60 -7.36 -20.28
CA CYS A 31 9.32 -8.02 -20.52
C CYS A 31 8.20 -6.98 -20.65
N ARG A 32 7.24 -7.23 -21.54
CA ARG A 32 6.10 -6.31 -21.74
C ARG A 32 4.95 -6.60 -20.80
N GLU A 33 4.97 -7.77 -20.18
CA GLU A 33 3.95 -8.29 -19.29
C GLU A 33 3.98 -7.56 -17.96
N VAL A 34 2.78 -7.24 -17.47
CA VAL A 34 2.57 -6.66 -16.15
C VAL A 34 1.75 -7.65 -15.35
N ILE A 35 2.28 -8.09 -14.21
CA ILE A 35 1.61 -9.07 -13.35
C ILE A 35 1.04 -8.31 -12.14
N PRO A 36 -0.29 -8.10 -12.07
CA PRO A 36 -0.90 -7.48 -10.90
C PRO A 36 -0.77 -8.40 -9.69
N VAL A 37 -0.52 -7.82 -8.52
CA VAL A 37 -0.54 -8.54 -7.23
C VAL A 37 -1.83 -8.22 -6.48
N CYS A 38 -2.19 -9.05 -5.51
CA CYS A 38 -3.40 -8.84 -4.72
C CYS A 38 -3.34 -7.46 -4.04
N PRO A 39 -4.34 -6.58 -4.25
CA PRO A 39 -4.27 -5.23 -3.73
C PRO A 39 -4.80 -5.18 -2.28
N GLU A 40 -4.32 -4.23 -1.49
CA GLU A 40 -4.63 -4.10 -0.07
C GLU A 40 -5.62 -2.94 0.17
N PRO A 41 -6.79 -3.17 0.78
CA PRO A 41 -7.74 -2.10 1.06
C PRO A 41 -7.17 -1.11 2.09
N ILE A 42 -7.36 0.19 1.81
CA ILE A 42 -7.04 1.26 2.76
C ILE A 42 -8.31 1.58 3.54
N SER A 43 -8.25 1.36 4.86
CA SER A 43 -9.38 1.53 5.78
C SER A 43 -9.14 2.62 6.80
N ASN A 44 -10.20 3.39 7.09
CA ASN A 44 -10.19 4.24 8.28
C ASN A 44 -10.38 3.36 9.52
N GLU A 45 -9.32 3.23 10.31
CA GLU A 45 -9.46 2.76 11.69
C GLU A 45 -9.83 3.95 12.60
N ASP A 46 -10.63 3.72 13.63
CA ASP A 46 -11.10 4.78 14.52
C ASP A 46 -9.90 5.49 15.18
N GLY A 47 -9.75 6.79 14.90
CA GLY A 47 -8.70 7.65 15.46
C GLY A 47 -7.44 7.81 14.60
N ALA A 48 -7.34 7.14 13.46
CA ALA A 48 -6.20 7.26 12.55
C ALA A 48 -6.34 8.47 11.60
N SER A 49 -5.23 9.18 11.34
CA SER A 49 -5.18 10.20 10.29
C SER A 49 -5.08 9.56 8.90
N LYS A 50 -5.30 10.35 7.84
CA LYS A 50 -5.23 9.89 6.45
C LYS A 50 -3.88 9.20 6.13
N ASN A 51 -2.78 9.78 6.60
CA ASN A 51 -1.44 9.24 6.36
C ASN A 51 -1.16 7.96 7.14
N ASP A 52 -1.79 7.79 8.32
CA ASP A 52 -1.63 6.59 9.13
C ASP A 52 -2.32 5.39 8.46
N CYS A 53 -3.48 5.62 7.85
CA CYS A 53 -4.23 4.57 7.15
C CYS A 53 -3.47 4.04 5.93
N GLU A 54 -2.85 4.93 5.15
CA GLU A 54 -2.04 4.58 3.98
C GLU A 54 -0.76 3.83 4.40
N SER A 55 -0.08 4.30 5.46
CA SER A 55 1.13 3.66 6.00
C SER A 55 0.83 2.26 6.57
N ASN A 56 -0.28 2.11 7.30
CA ASN A 56 -0.71 0.82 7.84
C ASN A 56 -1.08 -0.17 6.73
N ALA A 57 -1.77 0.28 5.68
CA ALA A 57 -2.06 -0.55 4.51
C ALA A 57 -0.76 -1.00 3.81
N ALA A 58 0.20 -0.09 3.61
CA ALA A 58 1.50 -0.43 3.03
C ALA A 58 2.25 -1.49 3.85
N LYS A 59 2.22 -1.38 5.18
CA LYS A 59 2.81 -2.38 6.07
C LYS A 59 2.16 -3.75 5.91
N ARG A 60 0.82 -3.83 5.92
CA ARG A 60 0.10 -5.10 5.72
C ARG A 60 0.42 -5.71 4.36
N PHE A 61 0.43 -4.88 3.32
CA PHE A 61 0.77 -5.28 1.96
C PHE A 61 2.19 -5.87 1.87
N ILE A 62 3.20 -5.19 2.42
CA ILE A 62 4.61 -5.64 2.39
C ILE A 62 4.76 -7.00 3.08
N GLN A 63 4.13 -7.17 4.24
CA GLN A 63 4.20 -8.42 5.00
C GLN A 63 3.51 -9.57 4.27
N ALA A 64 2.32 -9.32 3.71
CA ALA A 64 1.59 -10.31 2.91
C ALA A 64 2.39 -10.70 1.65
N PHE A 65 2.89 -9.71 0.91
CA PHE A 65 3.68 -9.92 -0.30
C PHE A 65 4.91 -10.79 -0.03
N ARG A 66 5.68 -10.48 1.03
CA ARG A 66 6.88 -11.27 1.36
C ARG A 66 6.54 -12.67 1.86
N LYS A 67 5.42 -12.85 2.55
CA LYS A 67 4.93 -14.17 2.98
C LYS A 67 4.54 -15.04 1.79
N GLU A 68 3.85 -14.46 0.79
CA GLU A 68 3.42 -15.15 -0.42
C GLU A 68 4.59 -15.43 -1.37
N HIS A 69 5.58 -14.53 -1.41
CA HIS A 69 6.72 -14.58 -2.33
C HIS A 69 8.06 -14.55 -1.56
N PRO A 70 8.36 -15.56 -0.73
CA PRO A 70 9.52 -15.55 0.15
C PRO A 70 10.86 -15.57 -0.59
N HIS A 71 10.90 -16.14 -1.78
CA HIS A 71 12.11 -16.29 -2.60
C HIS A 71 12.22 -15.31 -3.75
N LEU A 72 11.19 -14.49 -3.98
CA LEU A 72 11.18 -13.56 -5.10
C LEU A 72 12.03 -12.34 -4.77
N ASN A 73 13.08 -12.13 -5.56
CA ASN A 73 13.93 -10.95 -5.48
C ASN A 73 13.29 -9.82 -6.30
N VAL A 74 12.88 -8.75 -5.62
CA VAL A 74 12.25 -7.58 -6.25
C VAL A 74 12.87 -6.29 -5.74
N ILE A 75 12.75 -5.25 -6.56
CA ILE A 75 13.00 -3.86 -6.18
C ILE A 75 11.64 -3.17 -6.12
N VAL A 76 11.26 -2.72 -4.93
CA VAL A 76 10.03 -1.96 -4.72
C VAL A 76 10.24 -0.54 -5.25
N THR A 77 9.37 -0.10 -6.14
CA THR A 77 9.37 1.26 -6.70
C THR A 77 8.11 1.97 -6.24
N GLN A 78 8.27 3.15 -5.65
CA GLN A 78 7.16 3.98 -5.15
C GLN A 78 7.54 5.46 -5.33
N ASP A 79 6.57 6.35 -5.14
CA ASP A 79 6.82 7.79 -5.22
C ASP A 79 7.39 8.36 -3.90
N ALA A 80 7.81 9.64 -3.96
CA ALA A 80 8.43 10.35 -2.85
C ALA A 80 7.57 10.47 -1.58
N LEU A 81 6.24 10.28 -1.64
CA LEU A 81 5.38 10.29 -0.45
C LEU A 81 5.70 9.13 0.48
N SER A 82 6.21 8.03 -0.07
CA SER A 82 6.62 6.84 0.68
C SER A 82 8.04 6.93 1.27
N ALA A 83 8.79 8.00 0.98
CA ALA A 83 10.17 8.21 1.43
C ALA A 83 10.27 8.61 2.92
N ASN A 84 9.66 7.85 3.82
CA ASN A 84 9.69 8.08 5.27
C ASN A 84 10.38 6.93 6.02
N GLY A 85 11.06 7.28 7.12
CA GLY A 85 11.88 6.34 7.89
C GLY A 85 11.17 5.06 8.33
N PRO A 86 9.95 5.13 8.90
CA PRO A 86 9.18 3.94 9.28
C PRO A 86 8.93 2.99 8.10
N HIS A 87 8.52 3.53 6.95
CA HIS A 87 8.24 2.74 5.75
C HIS A 87 9.50 2.06 5.19
N LEU A 88 10.61 2.79 5.08
CA LEU A 88 11.88 2.23 4.63
C LEU A 88 12.37 1.10 5.55
N LYS A 89 12.15 1.24 6.87
CA LYS A 89 12.49 0.20 7.84
C LYS A 89 11.65 -1.06 7.66
N GLU A 90 10.36 -0.93 7.35
CA GLU A 90 9.49 -2.08 7.07
C GLU A 90 9.95 -2.84 5.82
N LEU A 91 10.32 -2.12 4.75
CA LEU A 91 10.89 -2.74 3.53
C LEU A 91 12.19 -3.50 3.84
N GLN A 92 13.09 -2.94 4.64
CA GLN A 92 14.33 -3.60 5.05
C GLN A 92 14.07 -4.84 5.91
N GLN A 93 13.14 -4.76 6.86
CA GLN A 93 12.75 -5.90 7.71
C GLN A 93 12.15 -7.03 6.87
N ALA A 94 11.38 -6.69 5.84
CA ALA A 94 10.85 -7.64 4.85
C ALA A 94 11.90 -8.09 3.82
N LYS A 95 13.17 -7.68 3.95
CA LYS A 95 14.28 -8.01 3.03
C LYS A 95 13.95 -7.63 1.58
N LEU A 96 13.31 -6.49 1.37
CA LEU A 96 13.00 -5.93 0.06
C LEU A 96 14.00 -4.83 -0.27
N HIS A 97 14.51 -4.83 -1.50
CA HIS A 97 15.25 -3.69 -2.04
C HIS A 97 14.27 -2.62 -2.52
N TYR A 98 14.70 -1.36 -2.60
CA TYR A 98 13.80 -0.26 -2.98
C TYR A 98 14.50 0.88 -3.73
N ILE A 99 13.72 1.57 -4.55
CA ILE A 99 14.02 2.89 -5.15
C ILE A 99 12.77 3.74 -4.92
N ILE A 100 12.92 4.87 -4.22
CA ILE A 100 11.82 5.76 -3.81
C ILE A 100 12.17 7.19 -4.24
#